data_AF-A0A314U9G0-F1
#
_entry.id   AF-A0A314U9G0-F1
#
_cell.length_a   1.000
_cell.length_b   1.000
_cell.length_c   1.000
_cell.angle_alpha   90.00
_cell.angle_beta   90.00
_cell.angle_gamma   90.00
#
_symmetry.space_group_name_H-M   'P 1'
#
loop_
_entity.id
_entity.type
_entity.pdbx_description
1 polymer ?
#
loop_
_entity_poly.entity_id
_entity_poly.type
_entity_poly.pdbx_seq_one_letter_code
_entity_poly.pdbx_strand_id
1 'polypeptide(L)'
;MKGVHFLISTLAILAFATFLASAYDPSPLQDFCVAINDTKSPVLEGTLYVGFVTSNGDGNRLFTKVLNKGDVFVFPIGLIHFQLNVGHVKAVALAALSSQNPGVITIANAVFGSKPPINPDVLAKAFQVDNKVVNYLQKQFWYNNS
;
A
#
# COMPACT_ATOMS: atom_id res chain seq x y z
N MET A 1 42.03 -6.59 13.87
CA MET A 1 41.40 -6.82 12.54
C MET A 1 40.19 -7.76 12.58
N LYS A 2 40.20 -8.87 13.35
CA LYS A 2 39.04 -9.80 13.45
C LYS A 2 37.74 -9.15 13.97
N GLY A 3 37.83 -8.21 14.92
CA GLY A 3 36.66 -7.47 15.43
C GLY A 3 36.05 -6.48 14.42
N VAL A 4 36.86 -5.92 13.51
CA VAL A 4 36.38 -5.04 12.43
C VAL A 4 35.63 -5.87 11.38
N HIS A 5 36.11 -7.06 11.04
CA HIS A 5 35.37 -7.97 10.16
C HIS A 5 34.06 -8.43 10.77
N PHE A 6 34.02 -8.70 12.09
CA PHE A 6 32.78 -9.05 12.79
C PHE A 6 31.77 -7.90 12.87
N LEU A 7 32.23 -6.66 13.05
CA LEU A 7 31.38 -5.46 13.00
C LEU A 7 30.86 -5.15 11.59
N ILE A 8 31.68 -5.36 10.57
CA ILE A 8 31.27 -5.17 9.17
C ILE A 8 30.27 -6.25 8.75
N SER A 9 30.46 -7.50 9.16
CA SER A 9 29.52 -8.57 8.85
C SER A 9 28.19 -8.41 9.60
N THR A 10 28.17 -7.93 10.85
CA THR A 10 26.91 -7.67 11.56
C THR A 10 26.14 -6.48 10.99
N LEU A 11 26.81 -5.38 10.59
CA LEU A 11 26.15 -4.28 9.89
C LEU A 11 25.58 -4.71 8.52
N ALA A 12 26.32 -5.54 7.77
CA ALA A 12 25.85 -6.05 6.48
C ALA A 12 24.65 -7.00 6.62
N ILE A 13 24.60 -7.83 7.67
CA ILE A 13 23.47 -8.71 7.97
C ILE A 13 22.26 -7.92 8.46
N LEU A 14 22.46 -6.85 9.25
CA LEU A 14 21.37 -5.98 9.72
C LEU A 14 20.70 -5.22 8.55
N ALA A 15 21.48 -4.85 7.52
CA ALA A 15 20.94 -4.26 6.29
C ALA A 15 20.11 -5.26 5.45
N PHE A 16 20.30 -6.57 5.63
CA PHE A 16 19.51 -7.61 4.98
C PHE A 16 18.20 -7.94 5.73
N ALA A 17 18.03 -7.44 6.96
CA ALA A 17 16.83 -7.70 7.77
C ALA A 17 15.67 -6.73 7.51
N THR A 18 15.92 -5.59 6.86
CA THR A 18 14.87 -4.63 6.48
C THR A 18 14.47 -4.84 5.03
N PHE A 19 13.26 -5.33 4.80
CA PHE A 19 12.69 -5.43 3.46
C PHE A 19 12.37 -4.02 2.97
N LEU A 20 13.16 -3.54 2.01
CA LEU A 20 12.89 -2.32 1.26
C LEU A 20 12.15 -2.71 -0.02
N ALA A 21 10.88 -2.32 -0.11
CA ALA A 21 10.14 -2.33 -1.37
C ALA A 21 10.27 -0.93 -2.03
N SER A 22 10.43 -0.89 -3.35
CA SER A 22 10.36 0.37 -4.11
C SER A 22 9.00 0.45 -4.77
N ALA A 23 8.29 1.55 -4.55
CA ALA A 23 7.06 1.90 -5.23
C ALA A 23 7.35 2.95 -6.30
N TYR A 24 6.75 2.79 -7.48
CA TYR A 24 6.91 3.66 -8.64
C TYR A 24 5.54 3.90 -9.26
N ASP A 25 5.11 5.16 -9.31
CA ASP A 25 3.83 5.54 -9.93
C ASP A 25 4.02 6.21 -11.28
N PRO A 26 3.66 5.55 -12.39
CA PRO A 26 3.40 6.22 -13.64
C PRO A 26 1.95 6.74 -13.74
N SER A 27 1.03 6.26 -12.89
CA SER A 27 -0.41 6.56 -12.92
C SER A 27 -0.82 7.41 -11.71
N PRO A 28 -2.08 7.87 -11.62
CA PRO A 28 -2.48 8.68 -10.48
C PRO A 28 -2.62 7.87 -9.19
N LEU A 29 -3.10 6.62 -9.20
CA LEU A 29 -3.45 5.86 -8.00
C LEU A 29 -2.70 4.52 -7.95
N GLN A 30 -1.67 4.43 -7.11
CA GLN A 30 -0.86 3.23 -7.00
C GLN A 30 -1.53 2.14 -6.17
N ASP A 31 -2.07 2.50 -4.99
CA ASP A 31 -2.50 1.51 -4.03
C ASP A 31 -3.69 1.99 -3.22
N PHE A 32 -4.70 1.14 -3.09
CA PHE A 32 -5.68 1.18 -2.01
C PHE A 32 -5.64 -0.18 -1.34
N CYS A 33 -4.89 -0.29 -0.24
CA CYS A 33 -4.51 -1.58 0.31
C CYS A 33 -4.40 -1.57 1.83
N VAL A 34 -4.31 -2.77 2.41
CA VAL A 34 -4.03 -2.96 3.82
C VAL A 34 -2.64 -3.58 3.93
N ALA A 35 -1.72 -2.89 4.59
CA ALA A 35 -0.41 -3.44 4.90
C ALA A 35 -0.54 -4.36 6.11
N ILE A 36 -0.02 -5.60 6.03
CA ILE A 36 -0.02 -6.51 7.19
C ILE A 36 1.17 -6.28 8.12
N ASN A 37 1.96 -5.22 7.88
CA ASN A 37 3.04 -4.75 8.75
C ASN A 37 3.15 -3.23 8.68
N ASP A 38 3.70 -2.62 9.71
CA ASP A 38 3.96 -1.18 9.70
C ASP A 38 4.93 -0.83 8.57
N THR A 39 4.55 0.17 7.78
CA THR A 39 5.32 0.60 6.61
C THR A 39 5.73 2.05 6.78
N LYS A 40 7.02 2.34 6.61
CA LYS A 40 7.52 3.72 6.52
C LYS A 40 7.90 4.03 5.08
N SER A 41 7.43 5.15 4.55
CA SER A 41 7.67 5.51 3.16
C SER A 41 8.33 6.87 2.98
N PRO A 42 9.66 6.92 2.75
CA PRO A 42 10.33 8.13 2.28
C PRO A 42 10.13 8.33 0.77
N VAL A 43 9.80 9.56 0.36
CA VAL A 43 9.71 9.94 -1.06
C VAL A 43 11.09 10.33 -1.60
N LEU A 44 11.53 9.68 -2.67
CA LEU A 44 12.78 9.97 -3.38
C LEU A 44 12.60 10.99 -4.51
N GLU A 45 11.44 10.94 -5.18
CA GLU A 45 11.09 11.81 -6.30
C GLU A 45 9.55 11.97 -6.40
N GLY A 46 9.09 13.08 -6.96
CA GLY A 46 7.67 13.38 -7.19
C GLY A 46 6.91 13.84 -5.95
N THR A 47 5.58 13.80 -6.05
CA THR A 47 4.65 14.28 -5.02
C THR A 47 3.52 13.28 -4.84
N LEU A 48 3.36 12.75 -3.63
CA LEU A 48 2.35 11.74 -3.31
C LEU A 48 1.33 12.28 -2.33
N TYR A 49 0.05 12.25 -2.67
CA TYR A 49 -1.04 12.35 -1.72
C TYR A 49 -1.29 10.97 -1.10
N VAL A 50 -1.03 10.86 0.19
CA VAL A 50 -1.15 9.60 0.93
C VAL A 50 -2.12 9.74 2.07
N GLY A 51 -2.67 8.61 2.51
CA GLY A 51 -3.46 8.58 3.74
C GLY A 51 -3.86 7.19 4.17
N PHE A 52 -4.40 7.09 5.39
CA PHE A 52 -5.02 5.88 5.90
C PHE A 52 -6.31 6.20 6.64
N VAL A 53 -7.17 5.18 6.76
CA VAL A 53 -8.44 5.25 7.46
C VAL A 53 -8.36 4.36 8.71
N THR A 54 -8.72 4.90 9.87
CA THR A 54 -8.76 4.13 11.12
C THR A 54 -9.93 3.15 11.14
N SER A 55 -9.96 2.29 12.16
CA SER A 55 -11.00 1.29 12.32
C SER A 55 -12.37 1.92 12.66
N ASN A 56 -13.43 1.10 12.60
CA ASN A 56 -14.78 1.49 13.01
C ASN A 56 -14.84 2.03 14.44
N GLY A 57 -13.99 1.53 15.36
CA GLY A 57 -13.95 1.99 16.75
C GLY A 57 -13.53 3.47 16.89
N ASP A 58 -12.76 3.96 15.92
CA ASP A 58 -12.31 5.36 15.85
C ASP A 58 -13.13 6.17 14.83
N GLY A 59 -14.28 5.66 14.40
CA GLY A 59 -15.19 6.34 13.49
C GLY A 59 -14.69 6.45 12.04
N ASN A 60 -13.85 5.52 11.57
CA ASN A 60 -13.31 5.53 10.20
C ASN A 60 -12.64 6.85 9.85
N ARG A 61 -11.86 7.39 10.78
CA ARG A 61 -11.19 8.68 10.65
C ARG A 61 -10.09 8.62 9.59
N LEU A 62 -10.12 9.57 8.67
CA LEU A 62 -9.11 9.75 7.63
C LEU A 62 -7.92 10.58 8.14
N PHE A 63 -6.71 10.07 7.92
CA PHE A 63 -5.45 10.78 8.11
C PHE A 63 -4.72 10.89 6.78
N THR A 64 -4.32 12.10 6.39
CA THR A 64 -3.75 12.35 5.06
C THR A 64 -2.60 13.34 5.10
N LYS A 65 -1.69 13.22 4.13
CA LYS A 65 -0.65 14.21 3.87
C LYS A 65 -0.24 14.19 2.40
N VAL A 66 0.15 15.36 1.89
CA VAL A 66 0.91 15.45 0.63
C VAL A 66 2.40 15.38 0.97
N LEU A 67 3.08 14.34 0.47
CA LEU A 67 4.50 14.11 0.64
C LEU A 67 5.27 14.66 -0.56
N ASN A 68 6.34 15.40 -0.26
CA ASN A 68 7.35 15.83 -1.22
C ASN A 68 8.63 15.03 -1.03
N LYS A 69 9.58 15.18 -1.94
CA LYS A 69 10.91 14.58 -1.81
C LYS A 69 11.51 14.83 -0.41
N GLY A 70 11.90 13.75 0.25
CA GLY A 70 12.47 13.74 1.60
C GLY A 70 11.44 13.60 2.73
N ASP A 71 10.14 13.80 2.47
CA ASP A 71 9.10 13.53 3.45
C ASP A 71 8.97 12.03 3.71
N VAL A 72 8.60 11.70 4.95
CA VAL A 72 8.31 10.33 5.40
C VAL A 72 6.89 10.27 5.94
N PHE A 73 6.20 9.18 5.61
CA PHE A 73 4.91 8.85 6.18
C PHE A 73 4.89 7.41 6.73
N VAL A 74 4.09 7.17 7.77
CA VAL A 74 3.97 5.85 8.41
C VAL A 74 2.55 5.35 8.22
N PHE A 75 2.42 4.16 7.65
CA PHE A 75 1.16 3.44 7.53
C PHE A 75 1.10 2.36 8.62
N PRO A 76 0.14 2.43 9.55
CA PRO A 76 -0.04 1.39 10.55
C PRO A 76 -0.49 0.06 9.93
N ILE A 77 -0.08 -1.04 10.55
CA ILE A 77 -0.53 -2.40 10.25
C ILE A 77 -2.06 -2.51 10.29
N GLY A 78 -2.62 -3.24 9.32
CA GLY A 78 -4.03 -3.62 9.30
C GLY A 78 -4.99 -2.50 8.87
N LEU A 79 -4.48 -1.29 8.61
CA LEU A 79 -5.30 -0.17 8.17
C LEU A 79 -5.31 -0.03 6.64
N ILE A 80 -6.49 0.32 6.13
CA ILE A 80 -6.68 0.69 4.74
C ILE A 80 -5.93 2.00 4.51
N HIS A 81 -5.02 2.00 3.56
CA HIS A 81 -4.27 3.18 3.16
C HIS A 81 -4.22 3.31 1.65
N PHE A 82 -3.86 4.51 1.21
CA PHE A 82 -3.71 4.82 -0.20
C PHE A 82 -2.52 5.72 -0.48
N GLN A 83 -2.08 5.66 -1.73
CA GLN A 83 -1.03 6.49 -2.30
C GLN A 83 -1.46 6.91 -3.70
N LEU A 84 -1.48 8.23 -3.93
CA LEU A 84 -1.90 8.85 -5.18
C LEU A 84 -0.81 9.82 -5.64
N ASN A 85 -0.22 9.62 -6.82
CA ASN A 85 0.63 10.62 -7.46
C ASN A 85 -0.22 11.81 -7.93
N VAL A 86 0.01 12.95 -7.30
CA VAL A 86 -0.66 14.23 -7.63
C VAL A 86 0.30 15.22 -8.29
N GLY A 87 1.56 14.83 -8.47
CA GLY A 87 2.56 15.63 -9.16
C GLY A 87 2.48 15.47 -10.69
N HIS A 88 3.16 16.37 -11.40
CA HIS A 88 3.29 16.31 -12.86
C HIS A 88 4.43 15.40 -13.34
N VAL A 89 5.20 14.84 -12.40
CA VAL A 89 6.32 13.95 -12.66
C VAL A 89 6.08 12.61 -11.98
N LYS A 90 6.81 11.58 -12.42
CA LYS A 90 6.78 10.26 -11.81
C LYS A 90 7.21 10.34 -10.35
N ALA A 91 6.51 9.61 -9.48
CA ALA A 91 6.85 9.53 -8.07
C ALA A 91 7.57 8.22 -7.77
N VAL A 92 8.61 8.32 -6.94
CA VAL A 92 9.38 7.17 -6.44
C VAL A 92 9.40 7.27 -4.92
N ALA A 93 9.00 6.18 -4.25
CA ALA A 93 9.08 6.07 -2.81
C ALA A 93 9.68 4.72 -2.41
N LEU A 94 10.47 4.72 -1.33
CA LEU A 94 10.84 3.46 -0.68
C LEU A 94 9.75 3.11 0.34
N ALA A 95 9.60 1.83 0.63
CA ALA A 95 8.74 1.31 1.67
C ALA A 95 9.57 0.36 2.53
N ALA A 96 9.82 0.76 3.77
CA ALA A 96 10.48 -0.07 4.76
C ALA A 96 9.41 -0.79 5.60
N LEU A 97 9.43 -2.12 5.53
CA LEU A 97 8.45 -2.99 6.18
C LEU A 97 9.04 -3.62 7.43
N SER A 98 8.27 -3.71 8.51
CA SER A 98 8.72 -4.24 9.80
C SER A 98 8.76 -5.78 9.88
N SER A 99 8.55 -6.49 8.77
CA SER A 99 8.54 -7.96 8.72
C SER A 99 9.35 -8.50 7.55
N GLN A 100 9.89 -9.70 7.75
CA GLN A 100 10.64 -10.43 6.73
C GLN A 100 9.77 -11.14 5.71
N ASN A 101 8.47 -11.26 5.98
CA ASN A 101 7.48 -11.76 5.03
C ASN A 101 6.33 -10.75 4.94
N PRO A 102 6.59 -9.57 4.36
CA PRO A 102 5.57 -8.55 4.25
C PRO A 102 4.50 -8.98 3.24
N GLY A 103 3.25 -8.67 3.56
CA GLY A 103 2.12 -8.88 2.66
C GLY A 103 1.28 -7.61 2.52
N VAL A 104 0.54 -7.57 1.42
CA VAL A 104 -0.33 -6.46 1.07
C VAL A 104 -1.64 -7.04 0.55
N ILE A 105 -2.75 -6.46 0.99
CA ILE A 105 -4.08 -6.79 0.47
C ILE A 105 -4.58 -5.59 -0.33
N THR A 106 -4.45 -5.64 -1.66
CA THR A 106 -5.07 -4.64 -2.55
C THR A 106 -6.58 -4.85 -2.54
N ILE A 107 -7.34 -3.88 -2.01
CA ILE A 107 -8.77 -4.06 -1.70
C ILE A 107 -9.58 -4.44 -2.92
N ALA A 108 -9.44 -3.72 -4.03
CA ALA A 108 -10.23 -3.99 -5.23
C ALA A 108 -9.92 -5.38 -5.80
N ASN A 109 -8.66 -5.80 -5.83
CA ASN A 109 -8.27 -7.12 -6.33
C ASN A 109 -8.73 -8.25 -5.38
N ALA A 110 -8.63 -8.04 -4.07
CA ALA A 110 -9.08 -9.01 -3.08
C ALA A 110 -10.61 -9.18 -3.06
N VAL A 111 -11.36 -8.09 -3.24
CA VAL A 111 -12.83 -8.08 -3.18
C VAL A 111 -13.47 -8.43 -4.53
N PHE A 112 -12.99 -7.83 -5.62
CA PHE A 112 -13.62 -7.96 -6.94
C PHE A 112 -12.82 -8.84 -7.92
N GLY A 113 -11.51 -9.03 -7.69
CA GLY A 113 -10.62 -9.84 -8.54
C GLY A 113 -10.31 -11.25 -8.00
N SER A 114 -10.96 -11.68 -6.92
CA SER A 114 -10.68 -12.97 -6.27
C SER A 114 -10.94 -14.16 -7.21
N LYS A 115 -10.19 -15.26 -6.99
CA LYS A 115 -10.38 -16.52 -7.70
C LYS A 115 -10.47 -17.66 -6.68
N PRO A 116 -11.64 -18.31 -6.51
CA PRO A 116 -12.92 -18.05 -7.19
C PRO A 116 -13.52 -16.66 -6.82
N PRO A 117 -14.41 -16.09 -7.67
CA PRO A 117 -15.06 -14.81 -7.39
C PRO A 117 -15.99 -14.91 -6.18
N ILE A 118 -16.03 -13.86 -5.35
CA ILE A 118 -17.03 -13.73 -4.28
C ILE A 118 -18.43 -13.67 -4.89
N ASN A 119 -19.41 -14.32 -4.25
CA ASN A 119 -20.79 -14.30 -4.71
C ASN A 119 -21.30 -12.84 -4.85
N PRO A 120 -21.82 -12.45 -6.03
CA PRO A 120 -22.31 -11.10 -6.25
C PRO A 120 -23.36 -10.62 -5.23
N ASP A 121 -24.24 -11.51 -4.76
CA ASP A 121 -25.28 -11.15 -3.79
C ASP A 121 -24.70 -10.74 -2.43
N VAL A 122 -23.56 -11.32 -2.04
CA VAL A 122 -22.86 -10.95 -0.80
C VAL A 122 -22.28 -9.55 -0.94
N LEU A 123 -21.60 -9.27 -2.06
CA LEU A 123 -21.03 -7.96 -2.33
C LEU A 123 -22.10 -6.89 -2.52
N ALA A 124 -23.19 -7.21 -3.22
CA ALA A 124 -24.32 -6.30 -3.43
C ALA A 124 -24.91 -5.85 -2.09
N LYS A 125 -25.10 -6.78 -1.15
CA LYS A 125 -25.56 -6.47 0.20
C LYS A 125 -24.52 -5.69 1.01
N ALA A 126 -23.26 -6.09 0.96
CA ALA A 126 -22.19 -5.46 1.73
C ALA A 126 -21.95 -4.00 1.31
N PHE A 127 -21.97 -3.74 0.00
CA PHE A 127 -21.76 -2.41 -0.57
C PHE A 127 -23.06 -1.62 -0.77
N GLN A 128 -24.23 -2.22 -0.49
CA GLN A 128 -25.56 -1.61 -0.67
C GLN A 128 -25.81 -1.12 -2.10
N VAL A 129 -25.45 -1.95 -3.08
CA VAL A 129 -25.60 -1.67 -4.51
C VAL A 129 -26.25 -2.84 -5.23
N ASP A 130 -26.68 -2.63 -6.48
CA ASP A 130 -27.22 -3.70 -7.32
C ASP A 130 -26.14 -4.67 -7.81
N ASN A 131 -26.55 -5.92 -8.06
CA ASN A 131 -25.71 -6.94 -8.69
C ASN A 131 -25.11 -6.49 -10.04
N LYS A 132 -25.75 -5.57 -10.77
CA LYS A 132 -25.20 -5.01 -12.01
C LYS A 132 -23.90 -4.24 -11.76
N VAL A 133 -23.83 -3.47 -10.66
CA VAL A 133 -22.63 -2.73 -10.27
C VAL A 133 -21.54 -3.69 -9.84
N VAL A 134 -21.87 -4.69 -9.02
CA VAL A 134 -20.91 -5.71 -8.58
C VAL A 134 -20.32 -6.46 -9.77
N ASN A 135 -21.17 -6.93 -10.69
CA ASN A 135 -20.72 -7.64 -11.88
C ASN A 135 -19.85 -6.76 -12.80
N TYR A 136 -20.10 -5.45 -12.82
CA TYR A 136 -19.25 -4.50 -13.53
C TYR A 136 -17.88 -4.39 -12.84
N LEU A 137 -17.84 -4.23 -11.51
CA LEU A 137 -16.61 -4.13 -10.73
C LEU A 137 -15.76 -5.40 -10.80
N GLN A 138 -16.39 -6.59 -10.74
CA GLN A 138 -15.70 -7.88 -10.88
C GLN A 138 -15.07 -8.11 -12.27
N LYS A 139 -15.48 -7.32 -13.28
CA LYS A 139 -14.89 -7.34 -14.63
C LYS A 139 -13.79 -6.30 -14.81
N GLN A 140 -13.62 -5.36 -13.88
CA GLN A 140 -12.54 -4.38 -13.96
C GLN A 140 -11.23 -5.06 -13.54
N PHE A 141 -10.30 -5.22 -14.48
CA PHE A 141 -8.99 -5.80 -14.20
C PHE A 141 -8.00 -4.69 -13.82
N TRP A 142 -7.33 -4.88 -12.68
CA TRP A 142 -6.40 -3.90 -12.09
C TRP A 142 -5.19 -3.55 -12.99
N TYR A 143 -4.86 -4.40 -13.98
CA TYR A 143 -3.72 -4.15 -14.88
C TYR A 143 -3.93 -2.98 -15.86
N ASN A 144 -5.18 -2.55 -16.08
CA ASN A 144 -5.52 -1.57 -17.12
C ASN A 144 -5.93 -0.19 -16.56
N ASN A 145 -5.37 0.23 -15.43
CA ASN A 145 -5.57 1.59 -14.90
C ASN A 145 -4.59 2.57 -15.58
N SER A 146 -4.91 2.92 -16.83
CA SER A 146 -4.27 4.02 -17.58
C SER A 146 -5.02 5.33 -17.37
#